data_AF-A0A1J1I8K0-F1
#
_entry.id   AF-A0A1J1I8K0-F1
#
_cell.length_a   1.000
_cell.length_b   1.000
_cell.length_c   1.000
_cell.angle_alpha   90.00
_cell.angle_beta   90.00
_cell.angle_gamma   90.00
#
_symmetry.space_group_name_H-M   'P 1'
#
loop_
_entity.id
_entity.type
_entity.pdbx_description
1 polymer ?
#
loop_
_entity_poly.entity_id
_entity_poly.type
_entity_poly.pdbx_seq_one_letter_code
_entity_poly.pdbx_strand_id
1 'polypeptide(L)'
;MNICFVAIVLFGLVLTCTSDKKCVTQVNFTYHVWIGDDVDTQYEINLTAPSGSHFIDAMFQAAGLDQNFAFDFIQYDFGKFITTIAGVSNNEATSQFWMIYNLPFVPNTGNPPGDEYLSPVGVDLIEVQDGYHYLFWYRTVDLSTHT
;
A
#
# COMPACT_ATOMS: atom_id res chain seq x y z
N MET A 1 10.87 -40.70 -18.40
CA MET A 1 10.03 -41.69 -17.69
C MET A 1 10.94 -42.48 -16.76
N ASN A 2 11.06 -42.03 -15.51
CA ASN A 2 11.70 -42.79 -14.43
C ASN A 2 10.79 -42.69 -13.21
N ILE A 3 10.43 -43.86 -12.70
CA ILE A 3 9.45 -44.14 -11.67
C ILE A 3 10.08 -43.86 -10.30
N CYS A 4 9.34 -43.26 -9.35
CA CYS A 4 9.61 -43.47 -7.92
C CYS A 4 8.36 -43.31 -7.04
N PHE A 5 8.00 -44.48 -6.47
CA PHE A 5 7.29 -44.83 -5.23
C PHE A 5 5.90 -44.27 -4.86
N VAL A 6 5.05 -45.26 -4.59
CA VAL A 6 3.66 -45.24 -4.15
C VAL A 6 3.54 -44.78 -2.69
N ALA A 7 2.47 -44.03 -2.40
CA ALA A 7 2.01 -43.55 -1.10
C ALA A 7 1.71 -44.70 -0.10
N ILE A 8 1.70 -44.50 1.22
CA ILE A 8 0.58 -44.03 2.06
C ILE A 8 1.04 -44.27 3.51
N VAL A 9 0.91 -43.32 4.46
CA VAL A 9 0.35 -43.57 5.82
C VAL A 9 -0.21 -42.26 6.40
N LEU A 10 -1.41 -42.41 6.98
CA LEU A 10 -2.19 -41.45 7.75
C LEU A 10 -1.40 -40.76 8.88
N PHE A 11 -1.36 -39.44 8.88
CA PHE A 11 -1.79 -38.54 9.96
C PHE A 11 -1.55 -37.10 9.47
N GLY A 12 -2.41 -36.17 9.89
CA GLY A 12 -2.57 -34.85 9.29
C GLY A 12 -1.29 -34.01 9.11
N LEU A 13 -1.37 -33.16 8.08
CA LEU A 13 -0.41 -32.14 7.64
C LEU A 13 0.72 -32.64 6.72
N VAL A 14 0.41 -32.73 5.43
CA VAL A 14 1.42 -32.81 4.36
C VAL A 14 1.81 -31.39 3.96
N LEU A 15 2.97 -30.92 4.41
CA LEU A 15 3.68 -29.81 3.78
C LEU A 15 4.52 -30.37 2.63
N THR A 16 3.96 -30.43 1.42
CA THR A 16 4.76 -30.66 0.22
C THR A 16 5.44 -29.35 -0.18
N CYS A 17 6.66 -29.10 0.29
CA CYS A 17 7.55 -28.17 -0.41
C CYS A 17 8.29 -28.96 -1.49
N THR A 18 7.92 -28.74 -2.76
CA THR A 18 8.67 -29.25 -3.90
C THR A 18 9.94 -28.41 -4.04
N SER A 19 11.11 -29.05 -3.94
CA SER A 19 12.42 -28.43 -4.12
C SER A 19 12.51 -27.71 -5.48
N ASP A 20 13.12 -26.52 -5.49
CA ASP A 20 13.18 -25.49 -6.56
C ASP A 20 12.01 -24.48 -6.66
N LYS A 21 11.52 -24.00 -5.51
CA LYS A 21 10.92 -22.66 -5.43
C LYS A 21 11.73 -21.82 -4.46
N LYS A 22 12.29 -20.68 -4.91
CA LYS A 22 12.73 -19.62 -3.99
C LYS A 22 11.54 -19.37 -3.05
N CYS A 23 11.68 -19.61 -1.75
CA CYS A 23 10.63 -19.30 -0.79
C CYS A 23 10.41 -17.79 -0.86
N VAL A 24 9.36 -17.37 -1.54
CA VAL A 24 8.95 -15.97 -1.61
C VAL A 24 8.48 -15.62 -0.21
N THR A 25 9.29 -14.87 0.51
CA THR A 25 8.92 -14.32 1.81
C THR A 25 7.71 -13.41 1.58
N GLN A 26 6.67 -13.57 2.41
CA GLN A 26 5.56 -12.64 2.43
C GLN A 26 5.85 -11.52 3.43
N VAL A 27 5.36 -10.34 3.13
CA VAL A 27 5.37 -9.19 4.02
C VAL A 27 3.93 -8.80 4.34
N ASN A 28 3.69 -8.39 5.57
CA ASN A 28 2.40 -7.90 6.08
C ASN A 28 2.54 -6.42 6.39
N PHE A 29 1.60 -5.62 5.94
CA PHE A 29 1.64 -4.18 6.11
C PHE A 29 0.21 -3.64 6.18
N THR A 30 0.06 -2.41 6.64
CA THR A 30 -1.26 -1.78 6.73
C THR A 30 -1.34 -0.59 5.80
N TYR A 31 -2.41 -0.52 5.00
CA TYR A 31 -2.74 0.63 4.17
C TYR A 31 -3.81 1.48 4.88
N HIS A 32 -3.49 2.75 5.10
CA HIS A 32 -4.32 3.78 5.72
C HIS A 32 -4.77 4.82 4.69
N VAL A 33 -6.00 5.28 4.79
CA VAL A 33 -6.54 6.42 4.03
C VAL A 33 -7.13 7.42 5.01
N TRP A 34 -6.61 8.65 5.00
CA TRP A 34 -7.06 9.78 5.82
C TRP A 34 -7.58 10.89 4.91
N ILE A 35 -8.76 11.44 5.24
CA ILE A 35 -9.40 12.51 4.47
C ILE A 35 -9.63 13.72 5.36
N GLY A 36 -9.12 14.88 4.93
CA GLY A 36 -9.26 16.16 5.61
C GLY A 36 -8.02 16.54 6.42
N ASP A 37 -7.80 17.84 6.60
CA ASP A 37 -6.67 18.38 7.38
C ASP A 37 -6.76 17.94 8.85
N ASP A 38 -7.97 17.87 9.40
CA ASP A 38 -8.26 17.38 10.74
C ASP A 38 -8.55 15.86 10.78
N VAL A 39 -8.37 15.17 9.65
CA VAL A 39 -8.62 13.72 9.48
C VAL A 39 -10.06 13.33 9.86
N ASP A 40 -11.02 13.95 9.18
CA ASP A 40 -12.45 13.75 9.39
C ASP A 40 -12.91 12.30 9.11
N THR A 41 -12.22 11.61 8.20
CA THR A 41 -12.54 10.23 7.80
C THR A 41 -11.28 9.38 7.70
N GLN A 42 -11.39 8.13 8.16
CA GLN A 42 -10.29 7.17 8.22
C GLN A 42 -10.74 5.78 7.75
N TYR A 43 -9.90 5.15 6.96
CA TYR A 43 -10.00 3.74 6.60
C TYR A 43 -8.65 3.07 6.80
N GLU A 44 -8.67 1.79 7.19
CA GLU A 44 -7.46 0.96 7.25
C GLU A 44 -7.75 -0.46 6.76
N ILE A 45 -6.75 -1.07 6.11
CA ILE A 45 -6.80 -2.47 5.70
C ILE A 45 -5.43 -3.12 5.85
N ASN A 46 -5.40 -4.32 6.44
CA ASN A 46 -4.20 -5.13 6.54
C ASN A 46 -4.05 -5.98 5.27
N LEU A 47 -2.88 -5.92 4.66
CA LEU A 47 -2.58 -6.61 3.41
C LEU A 47 -1.34 -7.49 3.57
N THR A 48 -1.27 -8.50 2.71
CA THR A 48 -0.12 -9.39 2.60
C THR A 48 0.29 -9.48 1.14
N ALA A 49 1.58 -9.34 0.86
CA ALA A 49 2.13 -9.44 -0.48
C ALA A 49 3.49 -10.18 -0.47
N PRO A 50 3.94 -10.70 -1.62
CA PRO A 50 5.34 -11.07 -1.82
C PRO A 50 6.31 -9.94 -1.44
N SER A 51 7.43 -10.29 -0.83
CA SER A 51 8.55 -9.36 -0.61
C SER A 51 9.06 -8.82 -1.95
N GLY A 52 9.25 -7.51 -2.01
CA GLY A 52 9.64 -6.80 -3.23
C GLY A 52 8.46 -6.42 -4.14
N SER A 53 7.22 -6.65 -3.73
CA SER A 53 6.04 -6.06 -4.38
C SER A 53 6.04 -4.53 -4.24
N HIS A 54 5.42 -3.85 -5.19
CA HIS A 54 5.27 -2.39 -5.15
C HIS A 54 3.91 -1.98 -4.59
N PHE A 55 3.84 -0.78 -4.03
CA PHE A 55 2.65 -0.30 -3.35
C PHE A 55 1.44 -0.16 -4.28
N ILE A 56 1.65 0.12 -5.57
CA ILE A 56 0.56 0.12 -6.56
C ILE A 56 -0.21 -1.21 -6.61
N ASP A 57 0.47 -2.35 -6.44
CA ASP A 57 -0.18 -3.66 -6.40
C ASP A 57 -1.07 -3.80 -5.16
N ALA A 58 -0.61 -3.25 -4.03
CA ALA A 58 -1.38 -3.20 -2.79
C ALA A 58 -2.62 -2.32 -2.93
N MET A 59 -2.53 -1.21 -3.67
CA MET A 59 -3.70 -0.36 -3.95
C MET A 59 -4.75 -1.11 -4.76
N PHE A 60 -4.35 -1.84 -5.82
CA PHE A 60 -5.28 -2.67 -6.58
C PHE A 60 -5.88 -3.80 -5.73
N GLN A 61 -5.08 -4.44 -4.86
CA GLN A 61 -5.57 -5.45 -3.93
C GLN A 61 -6.61 -4.86 -2.97
N ALA A 62 -6.34 -3.70 -2.37
CA ALA A 62 -7.25 -3.03 -1.44
C ALA A 62 -8.57 -2.64 -2.11
N ALA A 63 -8.51 -2.02 -3.30
CA ALA A 63 -9.68 -1.62 -4.06
C ALA A 63 -10.58 -2.82 -4.46
N GLY A 64 -9.98 -4.01 -4.64
CA GLY A 64 -10.73 -5.24 -4.90
C GLY A 64 -11.42 -5.82 -3.66
N LEU A 65 -11.00 -5.43 -2.46
CA LEU A 65 -11.53 -5.92 -1.17
C LEU A 65 -12.54 -4.94 -0.55
N ASP A 66 -12.30 -3.63 -0.68
CA ASP A 66 -13.13 -2.59 -0.09
C ASP A 66 -13.16 -1.34 -0.99
N GLN A 67 -14.36 -0.86 -1.30
CA GLN A 67 -14.62 0.28 -2.17
C GLN A 67 -14.11 1.61 -1.57
N ASN A 68 -13.87 1.68 -0.26
CA ASN A 68 -13.21 2.83 0.37
C ASN A 68 -11.75 2.99 -0.06
N PHE A 69 -11.16 1.98 -0.71
CA PHE A 69 -9.81 2.02 -1.28
C PHE A 69 -9.82 2.07 -2.82
N ALA A 70 -10.99 2.19 -3.45
CA ALA A 70 -11.07 2.43 -4.88
C ALA A 70 -10.38 3.76 -5.23
N PHE A 71 -9.60 3.75 -6.30
CA PHE A 71 -8.76 4.89 -6.69
C PHE A 71 -8.72 5.09 -8.20
N ASP A 72 -8.45 6.33 -8.61
CA ASP A 72 -8.14 6.71 -9.99
C ASP A 72 -6.73 7.30 -10.06
N PHE A 73 -6.12 7.20 -11.25
CA PHE A 73 -4.79 7.73 -11.49
C PHE A 73 -4.62 8.22 -12.93
N ILE A 74 -3.64 9.09 -13.12
CA ILE A 74 -3.11 9.48 -14.43
C ILE A 74 -1.77 8.78 -14.63
N GLN A 75 -1.60 8.11 -15.77
CA GLN A 75 -0.31 7.51 -16.14
C GLN A 75 0.58 8.57 -16.79
N TYR A 76 1.76 8.80 -16.22
CA TYR A 76 2.86 9.56 -16.81
C TYR A 76 4.03 8.63 -17.14
N ASP A 77 5.02 9.14 -17.90
CA ASP A 77 6.23 8.38 -18.25
C ASP A 77 7.05 7.97 -17.01
N PHE A 78 6.98 8.74 -15.93
CA PHE A 78 7.69 8.50 -14.68
C PHE A 78 6.88 7.72 -13.63
N GLY A 79 5.63 7.36 -13.92
CA GLY A 79 4.76 6.60 -13.00
C GLY A 79 3.32 7.07 -12.98
N LYS A 80 2.51 6.41 -12.15
CA LYS A 80 1.11 6.75 -11.90
C LYS A 80 1.00 7.82 -10.83
N PHE A 81 0.29 8.87 -11.17
CA PHE A 81 -0.10 9.91 -10.24
C PHE A 81 -1.53 9.64 -9.76
N ILE A 82 -1.69 9.36 -8.46
CA ILE A 82 -2.99 9.06 -7.88
C ILE A 82 -3.79 10.37 -7.75
N THR A 83 -5.01 10.37 -8.29
CA THR A 83 -5.85 11.57 -8.35
C THR A 83 -7.10 11.47 -7.50
N THR A 84 -7.58 10.27 -7.22
CA THR A 84 -8.81 10.02 -6.47
C THR A 84 -8.61 8.80 -5.58
N ILE A 85 -9.07 8.84 -4.33
CA ILE A 85 -9.23 7.68 -3.46
C ILE A 85 -10.56 7.82 -2.71
N ALA A 86 -11.29 6.73 -2.49
CA ALA A 86 -12.60 6.74 -1.81
C ALA A 86 -13.63 7.71 -2.46
N GLY A 87 -13.49 8.01 -3.76
CA GLY A 87 -14.32 8.98 -4.47
C GLY A 87 -13.97 10.45 -4.22
N VAL A 88 -12.92 10.75 -3.44
CA VAL A 88 -12.45 12.13 -3.20
C VAL A 88 -11.26 12.41 -4.12
N SER A 89 -11.43 13.38 -5.02
CA SER A 89 -10.41 13.79 -5.99
C SER A 89 -9.55 14.94 -5.47
N ASN A 90 -8.31 15.02 -5.95
CA ASN A 90 -7.46 16.20 -5.82
C ASN A 90 -8.23 17.48 -6.19
N ASN A 91 -7.97 18.57 -5.46
CA ASN A 91 -8.61 19.85 -5.66
C ASN A 91 -7.57 20.97 -5.70
N GLU A 92 -7.23 21.38 -6.92
CA GLU A 92 -6.27 22.47 -7.16
C GLU A 92 -6.75 23.81 -6.59
N ALA A 93 -8.06 24.08 -6.61
CA ALA A 93 -8.63 25.34 -6.13
C ALA A 93 -8.46 25.52 -4.62
N THR A 94 -8.46 24.42 -3.86
CA THR A 94 -8.20 24.41 -2.41
C THR A 94 -6.79 23.94 -2.06
N SER A 95 -5.94 23.66 -3.05
CA SER A 95 -4.60 23.08 -2.86
C SER A 95 -4.59 21.78 -2.04
N GLN A 96 -5.64 20.97 -2.17
CA GLN A 96 -5.75 19.70 -1.48
C GLN A 96 -5.38 18.54 -2.39
N PHE A 97 -4.45 17.72 -1.93
CA PHE A 97 -3.89 16.63 -2.71
C PHE A 97 -3.70 15.37 -1.86
N TRP A 98 -3.68 14.23 -2.53
CA TRP A 98 -3.30 12.94 -1.95
C TRP A 98 -1.79 12.83 -1.76
N MET A 99 -1.36 12.81 -0.50
CA MET A 99 0.05 12.65 -0.11
C MET A 99 0.28 11.25 0.43
N ILE A 100 1.36 10.58 0.03
CA ILE A 100 1.69 9.24 0.54
C ILE A 100 2.89 9.27 1.50
N TYR A 101 2.72 8.62 2.65
CA TYR A 101 3.72 8.48 3.70
C TYR A 101 4.09 7.02 3.91
N ASN A 102 5.38 6.76 4.18
CA ASN A 102 5.92 5.45 4.47
C ASN A 102 6.35 5.41 5.95
N LEU A 103 5.58 4.73 6.80
CA LEU A 103 5.70 4.84 8.25
C LEU A 103 6.13 3.50 8.88
N PRO A 104 7.18 3.48 9.71
CA PRO A 104 7.56 2.31 10.48
C PRO A 104 6.73 2.15 11.77
N PHE A 105 5.65 2.92 11.92
CA PHE A 105 4.74 2.92 13.08
C PHE A 105 3.31 3.22 12.63
N VAL A 106 2.34 2.87 13.48
CA VAL A 106 0.93 3.16 13.26
C VAL A 106 0.70 4.67 13.25
N PRO A 107 0.09 5.26 12.21
CA PRO A 107 -0.16 6.70 12.17
C PRO A 107 -1.14 7.13 13.27
N ASN A 108 -0.91 8.30 13.86
CA ASN A 108 -1.70 8.84 14.97
C ASN A 108 -2.22 10.24 14.62
N THR A 109 -3.53 10.46 14.62
CA THR A 109 -4.10 11.77 14.27
C THR A 109 -3.84 12.87 15.29
N GLY A 110 -3.57 12.52 16.56
CA GLY A 110 -3.15 13.49 17.57
C GLY A 110 -1.70 13.95 17.40
N ASN A 111 -0.92 13.25 16.57
CA ASN A 111 0.44 13.62 16.19
C ASN A 111 0.71 13.15 14.74
N PRO A 112 0.11 13.83 13.74
CA PRO A 112 0.22 13.41 12.34
C PRO A 112 1.68 13.36 11.87
N PRO A 113 2.02 12.49 10.90
CA PRO A 113 3.38 12.38 10.40
C PRO A 113 3.82 13.66 9.70
N GLY A 114 5.08 14.04 9.92
CA GLY A 114 5.74 15.14 9.24
C GLY A 114 6.26 14.75 7.84
N ASP A 115 6.78 15.75 7.12
CA ASP A 115 7.26 15.61 5.74
C ASP A 115 8.48 14.68 5.63
N GLU A 116 9.19 14.41 6.73
CA GLU A 116 10.29 13.44 6.78
C GLU A 116 9.85 12.00 6.46
N TYR A 117 8.56 11.69 6.56
CA TYR A 117 7.98 10.40 6.21
C TYR A 117 7.28 10.41 4.84
N LEU A 118 7.21 11.56 4.18
CA LEU A 118 6.62 11.67 2.87
C LEU A 118 7.43 10.82 1.88
N SER A 119 6.75 10.04 1.05
CA SER A 119 7.44 9.18 0.10
C SER A 119 8.23 10.02 -0.90
N PRO A 120 9.53 9.74 -1.11
CA PRO A 120 10.34 10.45 -2.10
C PRO A 120 10.05 10.00 -3.53
N VAL A 121 9.25 8.93 -3.71
CA VAL A 121 8.90 8.33 -5.00
C VAL A 121 7.41 8.01 -5.07
N GLY A 122 6.89 7.88 -6.29
CA GLY A 122 5.50 7.48 -6.55
C GLY A 122 5.24 6.00 -6.24
N VAL A 123 3.96 5.64 -6.18
CA VAL A 123 3.46 4.32 -5.74
C VAL A 123 3.98 3.13 -6.55
N ASP A 124 4.38 3.34 -7.81
CA ASP A 124 4.98 2.29 -8.64
C ASP A 124 6.39 1.89 -8.17
N LEU A 125 7.09 2.75 -7.43
CA LEU A 125 8.47 2.52 -7.00
C LEU A 125 8.60 2.29 -5.49
N ILE A 126 7.53 2.49 -4.72
CA ILE A 126 7.51 2.18 -3.29
C ILE A 126 7.45 0.66 -3.13
N GLU A 127 8.51 0.04 -2.60
CA GLU A 127 8.46 -1.37 -2.21
C GLU A 127 7.79 -1.53 -0.84
N VAL A 128 6.87 -2.51 -0.73
CA VAL A 128 6.20 -2.81 0.54
C VAL A 128 7.11 -3.56 1.51
N GLN A 129 7.14 -3.12 2.76
CA GLN A 129 7.96 -3.68 3.83
C GLN A 129 7.11 -4.32 4.93
N ASP A 130 7.62 -5.38 5.56
CA ASP A 130 6.93 -6.06 6.65
C ASP A 130 6.81 -5.15 7.87
N GLY A 131 5.62 -5.09 8.46
CA GLY A 131 5.27 -4.24 9.60
C GLY A 131 5.11 -2.75 9.28
N TYR A 132 5.28 -2.31 8.03
CA TYR A 132 5.12 -0.91 7.67
C TYR A 132 3.66 -0.49 7.52
N HIS A 133 3.44 0.81 7.66
CA HIS A 133 2.17 1.48 7.45
C HIS A 133 2.33 2.46 6.28
N TYR A 134 1.48 2.33 5.28
CA TYR A 134 1.44 3.23 4.13
C TYR A 134 0.19 4.08 4.26
N LEU A 135 0.35 5.38 4.35
CA LEU A 135 -0.75 6.31 4.59
C LEU A 135 -0.92 7.21 3.38
N PHE A 136 -2.08 7.14 2.74
CA PHE A 136 -2.56 8.22 1.88
C PHE A 136 -3.34 9.22 2.71
N TRP A 137 -2.93 10.48 2.69
CA TRP A 137 -3.59 11.57 3.40
C TRP A 137 -3.99 12.67 2.42
N TYR A 138 -5.30 12.88 2.25
CA TYR A 138 -5.86 14.00 1.52
C TYR A 138 -5.87 15.23 2.42
N ARG A 139 -4.95 16.16 2.15
CA ARG A 139 -4.74 17.36 2.95
C ARG A 139 -4.33 18.56 2.10
N THR A 140 -4.45 19.74 2.67
CA THR A 140 -3.95 20.98 2.09
C THR A 140 -2.42 20.96 2.05
N VAL A 141 -1.83 21.29 0.90
CA VAL A 141 -0.38 21.37 0.69
C VAL A 141 0.01 22.83 0.48
N ASP A 142 1.01 23.30 1.22
CA ASP A 142 1.57 24.63 1.01
C ASP A 142 2.51 24.63 -0.21
N LEU A 143 1.98 25.09 -1.34
CA LEU A 143 2.70 25.20 -2.61
C LEU A 143 3.74 26.35 -2.63
N SER A 144 3.79 27.22 -1.61
CA SER A 144 4.71 28.37 -1.57
C SER A 144 6.16 28.02 -1.20
N THR A 145 6.39 26.80 -0.73
CA THR A 145 7.70 26.34 -0.22
C THR A 145 8.67 25.87 -1.31
N HIS A 146 8.27 25.92 -2.59
CA HIS A 146 9.03 25.36 -3.72
C HIS A 146 9.34 26.36 -4.87
N THR A 147 9.20 27.68 -4.63
CA THR A 147 9.76 28.74 -5.51
C THR A 147 11.09 29.26 -5.01
#